data_AF-A0A7L2YMC3-F1
#
_entry.id   AF-A0A7L2YMC3-F1
#
_cell.length_a   1.000
_cell.length_b   1.000
_cell.length_c   1.000
_cell.angle_alpha   90.00
_cell.angle_beta   90.00
_cell.angle_gamma   90.00
#
_symmetry.space_group_name_H-M   'P 1'
#
loop_
_entity.id
_entity.type
_entity.pdbx_description
1 polymer ?
#
loop_
_entity_poly.entity_id
_entity_poly.type
_entity_poly.pdbx_seq_one_letter_code
_entity_poly.pdbx_strand_id
1 'polypeptide(L)'
;FFQKTLTAVKNWFTLFGWSRGQNPISIPYSLRRDVCKVQMSSSQETAFKQNLGKDTKTVYDMVFHLSGQLLPGITSSKSLALDPVEQMLQLHWQHSALLSFLKNQGAYLPHVMPEFLLEPDDYKKWIKLQTALKVDVKNVDILSDNHLFVLEDSMFETVSKRAWTDVLLQIYKVFVLPRVSSRNSTDQLSLESMQKMPRIKSEPLSSNIYSPHERTILTWLNKHYEKNRKTVWKDCQKGGVPPMRWIVNFDQNLLDGLVLAALLAAYCPYLIATHFVRMYTNPRTHEQFLHNCLILVDAMHAVSLAIDIKV
;
A
#
# COMPACT_ATOMS: atom_id res chain seq x y z
N PHE A 1 -6.61 -14.38 0.19
CA PHE A 1 -5.87 -13.28 -0.46
C PHE A 1 -6.14 -11.93 0.21
N PHE A 2 -7.37 -11.39 0.15
CA PHE A 2 -7.71 -10.05 0.67
C PHE A 2 -7.21 -9.74 2.09
N GLN A 3 -7.37 -10.64 3.06
CA GLN A 3 -6.89 -10.41 4.42
C GLN A 3 -5.37 -10.24 4.51
N LYS A 4 -4.60 -10.99 3.70
CA LYS A 4 -3.14 -10.84 3.65
C LYS A 4 -2.75 -9.48 3.07
N THR A 5 -3.43 -9.03 2.01
CA THR A 5 -3.25 -7.71 1.41
C THR A 5 -3.58 -6.60 2.42
N LEU A 6 -4.71 -6.73 3.12
CA LEU A 6 -5.12 -5.78 4.15
C LEU A 6 -4.06 -5.65 5.25
N THR A 7 -3.54 -6.77 5.76
CA THR A 7 -2.48 -6.76 6.77
C THR A 7 -1.21 -6.09 6.24
N ALA A 8 -0.78 -6.41 5.01
CA ALA A 8 0.39 -5.78 4.41
C ALA A 8 0.23 -4.26 4.24
N VAL A 9 -0.94 -3.81 3.75
CA VAL A 9 -1.27 -2.39 3.59
C VAL A 9 -1.29 -1.70 4.95
N LYS A 10 -1.99 -2.27 5.94
CA LYS A 10 -2.03 -1.75 7.30
C LYS A 10 -0.62 -1.58 7.88
N ASN A 11 0.22 -2.60 7.79
CA ASN A 11 1.56 -2.58 8.35
C ASN A 11 2.44 -1.53 7.67
N TRP A 12 2.41 -1.47 6.34
CA TRP A 12 3.20 -0.49 5.60
C TRP A 12 2.82 0.95 5.95
N PHE A 13 1.53 1.29 5.91
CA PHE A 13 1.06 2.64 6.23
C PHE A 13 1.23 2.99 7.71
N THR A 14 1.11 2.01 8.61
CA THR A 14 1.43 2.21 10.03
C THR A 14 2.88 2.65 10.22
N LEU A 15 3.81 2.07 9.46
CA LEU A 15 5.24 2.34 9.63
C LEU A 15 5.70 3.59 8.87
N PHE A 16 5.17 3.82 7.67
CA PHE A 16 5.74 4.78 6.72
C PHE A 16 4.75 5.82 6.18
N GLY A 17 3.48 5.78 6.59
CA GLY A 17 2.45 6.67 6.05
C GLY A 17 2.60 8.13 6.52
N TRP A 18 3.19 8.38 7.70
CA TRP A 18 3.23 9.72 8.31
C TRP A 18 4.65 10.19 8.62
N SER A 19 4.86 11.50 8.57
CA SER A 19 6.16 12.15 8.76
C SER A 19 6.73 12.03 10.18
N ARG A 20 5.86 11.91 11.20
CA ARG A 20 6.25 11.84 12.62
C ARG A 20 6.37 10.40 13.13
N GLY A 21 6.96 9.52 12.31
CA GLY A 21 7.14 8.10 12.63
C GLY A 21 5.83 7.30 12.65
N GLN A 22 5.89 6.14 13.29
CA GLN A 22 4.81 5.14 13.26
C GLN A 22 3.46 5.72 13.71
N ASN A 23 2.39 5.32 13.02
CA ASN A 23 1.01 5.69 13.31
C ASN A 23 0.10 4.46 13.15
N PRO A 24 -0.15 3.69 14.21
CA PRO A 24 -0.99 2.49 14.13
C PRO A 24 -2.39 2.79 13.60
N ILE A 25 -2.73 2.21 12.45
CA ILE A 25 -4.05 2.39 11.83
C ILE A 25 -4.91 1.13 11.90
N SER A 26 -6.22 1.33 11.86
CA SER A 26 -7.22 0.28 11.67
C SER A 26 -8.04 0.61 10.43
N ILE A 27 -8.04 -0.28 9.44
CA ILE A 27 -8.76 -0.07 8.17
C ILE A 27 -10.15 -0.73 8.29
N PRO A 28 -11.25 0.02 8.12
CA PRO A 28 -11.33 1.45 7.75
C PRO A 28 -11.41 2.42 8.94
N TYR A 29 -11.62 1.93 10.17
CA TYR A 29 -12.02 2.72 11.34
C TYR A 29 -11.19 3.98 11.64
N SER A 30 -9.85 3.89 11.70
CA SER A 30 -9.03 5.07 12.03
C SER A 30 -9.04 6.09 10.88
N LEU A 31 -9.06 5.63 9.63
CA LEU A 31 -9.08 6.49 8.45
C LEU A 31 -10.36 7.31 8.34
N ARG A 32 -11.48 6.77 8.84
CA ARG A 32 -12.76 7.49 8.93
C ARG A 32 -12.76 8.48 10.11
N ARG A 33 -12.42 7.97 11.30
CA ARG A 33 -12.57 8.69 12.57
C ARG A 33 -11.61 9.87 12.73
N ASP A 34 -10.38 9.74 12.24
CA ASP A 34 -9.35 10.75 12.46
C ASP A 34 -9.58 12.00 11.58
N VAL A 35 -10.47 11.90 10.58
CA VAL A 35 -10.98 13.07 9.84
C VAL A 35 -12.01 13.84 10.67
N CYS A 36 -12.94 13.14 11.35
CA CYS A 36 -13.98 13.76 12.18
C CYS A 36 -13.43 14.41 13.47
N LYS A 37 -12.37 13.87 14.08
CA LYS A 37 -11.86 14.30 15.40
C LYS A 37 -11.01 15.57 15.40
N VAL A 38 -10.36 15.92 14.28
CA VAL A 38 -9.62 17.19 14.17
C VAL A 38 -10.53 18.40 14.43
N GLN A 39 -11.84 18.25 14.23
CA GLN A 39 -12.78 19.36 14.27
C GLN A 39 -13.52 19.56 15.62
N MET A 40 -13.61 18.55 16.48
CA MET A 40 -14.29 18.68 17.79
C MET A 40 -13.43 19.29 18.89
N SER A 41 -12.10 19.30 18.75
CA SER A 41 -11.17 19.78 19.80
C SER A 41 -11.00 21.31 19.85
N SER A 42 -11.59 22.06 18.93
CA SER A 42 -11.52 23.54 18.92
C SER A 42 -12.60 24.22 19.77
N SER A 43 -13.56 23.47 20.28
CA SER A 43 -14.74 24.03 20.97
C SER A 43 -15.19 23.13 22.12
N GLN A 44 -14.45 23.15 23.23
CA GLN A 44 -14.98 23.15 24.60
C GLN A 44 -13.84 22.93 25.62
N GLU A 45 -13.44 24.01 26.29
CA GLU A 45 -12.96 23.90 27.67
C GLU A 45 -14.16 23.52 28.54
N THR A 46 -14.21 22.27 29.01
CA THR A 46 -14.36 21.93 30.45
C THR A 46 -14.41 20.41 30.63
N ALA A 47 -13.47 19.92 31.45
CA ALA A 47 -13.55 18.67 32.21
C ALA A 47 -13.67 17.31 31.46
N PHE A 48 -12.72 16.97 30.58
CA PHE A 48 -12.19 15.60 30.46
C PHE A 48 -10.83 15.67 29.73
N LYS A 49 -9.74 15.88 30.47
CA LYS A 49 -8.37 15.82 29.93
C LYS A 49 -8.00 14.37 29.64
N GLN A 50 -8.31 13.87 28.45
CA GLN A 50 -7.41 12.95 27.75
C GLN A 50 -6.67 13.76 26.69
N ASN A 51 -5.34 13.65 26.70
CA ASN A 51 -4.37 14.43 25.91
C ASN A 51 -4.57 14.29 24.39
N LEU A 52 -5.55 15.00 23.80
CA LEU A 52 -5.94 14.80 22.40
C LEU A 52 -6.09 16.12 21.60
N GLY A 53 -5.18 17.08 21.82
CA GLY A 53 -5.29 18.43 21.26
C GLY A 53 -4.20 18.87 20.26
N LYS A 54 -3.21 18.04 19.92
CA LYS A 54 -2.09 18.46 19.02
C LYS A 54 -1.62 17.42 17.99
N ASP A 55 -2.19 16.21 17.96
CA ASP A 55 -1.60 15.05 17.25
C ASP A 55 -2.60 14.18 16.46
N THR A 56 -3.77 14.70 16.04
CA THR A 56 -4.64 13.96 15.12
C THR A 56 -4.04 13.92 13.71
N LYS A 57 -3.40 12.80 13.39
CA LYS A 57 -2.79 12.49 12.10
C LYS A 57 -3.86 12.02 11.11
N THR A 58 -4.24 12.86 10.16
CA THR A 58 -5.28 12.53 9.17
C THR A 58 -4.72 11.77 7.96
N VAL A 59 -5.62 11.21 7.14
CA VAL A 59 -5.28 10.71 5.81
C VAL A 59 -4.75 11.81 4.88
N TYR A 60 -5.15 13.06 5.08
CA TYR A 60 -4.66 14.19 4.28
C TYR A 60 -3.21 14.52 4.62
N ASP A 61 -2.83 14.46 5.90
CA ASP A 61 -1.44 14.60 6.32
C ASP A 61 -0.56 13.48 5.78
N MET A 62 -1.10 12.25 5.71
CA MET A 62 -0.45 11.10 5.10
C MET A 62 -0.20 11.33 3.60
N VAL A 63 -1.23 11.78 2.87
CA VAL A 63 -1.09 12.07 1.44
C VAL A 63 -0.11 13.21 1.21
N PHE A 64 -0.17 14.28 2.01
CA PHE A 64 0.81 15.37 1.96
C PHE A 64 2.24 14.88 2.19
N HIS A 65 2.45 14.00 3.18
CA HIS A 65 3.77 13.41 3.45
C HIS A 65 4.29 12.58 2.26
N LEU A 66 3.42 11.79 1.62
CA LEU A 66 3.80 10.88 0.54
C LEU A 66 3.92 11.59 -0.82
N SER A 67 3.08 12.59 -1.10
CA SER A 67 3.09 13.31 -2.37
C SER A 67 4.00 14.54 -2.36
N GLY A 68 4.26 15.13 -1.18
CA GLY A 68 4.85 16.46 -1.04
C GLY A 68 3.93 17.60 -1.50
N GLN A 69 2.67 17.30 -1.84
CA GLN A 69 1.70 18.23 -2.39
C GLN A 69 0.49 18.36 -1.45
N LEU A 70 0.08 19.60 -1.20
CA LEU A 70 -1.18 19.90 -0.50
C LEU A 70 -2.36 19.54 -1.40
N LEU A 71 -3.40 18.93 -0.83
CA LEU A 71 -4.63 18.70 -1.57
C LEU A 71 -5.32 20.03 -1.87
N PRO A 72 -5.70 20.29 -3.14
CA PRO A 72 -6.41 21.52 -3.51
C PRO A 72 -7.68 21.70 -2.67
N GLY A 73 -7.77 22.83 -1.96
CA GLY A 73 -8.95 23.22 -1.19
C GLY A 73 -9.12 22.57 0.19
N ILE A 74 -8.33 21.55 0.55
CA ILE A 74 -8.32 20.97 1.89
C ILE A 74 -7.25 21.68 2.71
N THR A 75 -7.64 22.77 3.36
CA THR A 75 -6.79 23.37 4.41
C THR A 75 -6.89 22.51 5.66
N SER A 76 -5.75 22.16 6.26
CA SER A 76 -5.63 21.23 7.40
C SER A 76 -6.30 21.71 8.72
N SER A 77 -7.17 22.72 8.65
CA SER A 77 -7.73 23.41 9.83
C SER A 77 -8.98 24.25 9.54
N LYS A 78 -9.84 23.88 8.57
CA LYS A 78 -11.19 24.48 8.54
C LYS A 78 -12.07 23.78 9.56
N SER A 79 -12.44 24.50 10.62
CA SER A 79 -13.49 24.08 11.54
C SER A 79 -14.73 23.75 10.71
N LEU A 80 -15.30 22.57 10.90
CA LEU A 80 -16.60 22.29 10.32
C LEU A 80 -17.60 23.28 10.88
N ALA A 81 -18.61 23.56 10.05
CA ALA A 81 -19.81 24.20 10.54
C ALA A 81 -20.41 23.42 11.71
N LEU A 82 -21.06 24.14 12.62
CA LEU A 82 -21.75 23.58 13.78
C LEU A 82 -22.91 22.64 13.40
N ASP A 83 -23.38 22.72 12.15
CA ASP A 83 -24.48 21.90 11.64
C ASP A 83 -24.01 20.50 11.19
N PRO A 84 -24.61 19.41 11.72
CA PRO A 84 -24.25 18.04 11.35
C PRO A 84 -24.41 17.72 9.86
N VAL A 85 -25.33 18.38 9.15
CA VAL A 85 -25.52 18.15 7.72
C VAL A 85 -24.42 18.83 6.92
N GLU A 86 -24.11 20.09 7.21
CA GLU A 86 -22.96 20.80 6.63
C GLU A 86 -21.63 20.06 6.90
N GLN A 87 -21.45 19.49 8.09
CA GLN A 87 -20.29 18.65 8.40
C GLN A 87 -20.17 17.45 7.45
N MET A 88 -21.26 16.71 7.29
CA MET A 88 -21.30 15.54 6.42
C MET A 88 -21.05 15.92 4.94
N LEU A 89 -21.64 17.03 4.48
CA LEU A 89 -21.40 17.56 3.13
C LEU A 89 -19.93 17.92 2.90
N GLN A 90 -19.29 18.55 3.88
CA GLN A 90 -17.87 18.89 3.81
C GLN A 90 -16.99 17.63 3.78
N LEU A 91 -17.26 16.62 4.61
CA LEU A 91 -16.52 15.36 4.59
C LEU A 91 -16.64 14.65 3.24
N HIS A 92 -17.85 14.56 2.69
CA HIS A 92 -18.09 14.00 1.36
C HIS A 92 -17.29 14.76 0.29
N TRP A 93 -17.30 16.10 0.33
CA TRP A 93 -16.52 16.92 -0.59
C TRP A 93 -15.01 16.68 -0.45
N GLN A 94 -14.48 16.58 0.78
CA GLN A 94 -13.06 16.32 1.02
C GLN A 94 -12.64 14.94 0.48
N HIS A 95 -13.47 13.90 0.65
CA HIS A 95 -13.22 12.59 0.07
C HIS A 95 -13.30 12.62 -1.47
N SER A 96 -14.24 13.37 -2.05
CA SER A 96 -14.32 13.58 -3.50
C SER A 96 -13.08 14.28 -4.06
N ALA A 97 -12.60 15.32 -3.36
CA ALA A 97 -11.37 16.02 -3.71
C ALA A 97 -10.14 15.10 -3.62
N LEU A 98 -10.05 14.25 -2.58
CA LEU A 98 -9.01 13.23 -2.47
C LEU A 98 -9.03 12.25 -3.64
N LEU A 99 -10.19 11.66 -3.95
CA LEU A 99 -10.31 10.71 -5.05
C LEU A 99 -9.97 11.35 -6.40
N SER A 100 -10.39 12.61 -6.62
CA SER A 100 -10.07 13.37 -7.83
C SER A 100 -8.57 13.66 -7.92
N PHE A 101 -7.94 14.07 -6.81
CA PHE A 101 -6.50 14.28 -6.74
C PHE A 101 -5.73 13.00 -7.09
N LEU A 102 -6.09 11.85 -6.50
CA LEU A 102 -5.46 10.56 -6.82
C LEU A 102 -5.63 10.19 -8.29
N LYS A 103 -6.82 10.38 -8.87
CA LYS A 103 -7.09 10.12 -10.30
C LYS A 103 -6.18 10.96 -11.20
N ASN A 104 -5.98 12.24 -10.86
CA ASN A 104 -5.08 13.13 -11.59
C ASN A 104 -3.61 12.69 -11.52
N GLN A 105 -3.23 11.91 -10.49
CA GLN A 105 -1.90 11.32 -10.34
C GLN A 105 -1.79 9.91 -10.97
N GLY A 106 -2.82 9.46 -11.70
CA GLY A 106 -2.84 8.18 -12.39
C GLY A 106 -3.44 7.01 -11.60
N ALA A 107 -4.09 7.27 -10.46
CA ALA A 107 -4.83 6.23 -9.74
C ALA A 107 -6.10 5.82 -10.50
N TYR A 108 -6.44 4.53 -10.44
CA TYR A 108 -7.67 4.00 -11.05
C TYR A 108 -8.63 3.48 -9.98
N LEU A 109 -9.65 4.28 -9.66
CA LEU A 109 -10.67 4.01 -8.64
C LEU A 109 -12.09 4.35 -9.17
N PRO A 110 -12.57 3.69 -10.25
CA PRO A 110 -13.91 3.96 -10.78
C PRO A 110 -15.03 3.45 -9.85
N HIS A 111 -14.75 2.45 -9.03
CA HIS A 111 -15.72 1.78 -8.15
C HIS A 111 -15.79 2.38 -6.74
N VAL A 112 -14.84 3.25 -6.37
CA VAL A 112 -14.82 3.88 -5.04
C VAL A 112 -15.51 5.23 -5.11
N MET A 113 -16.67 5.32 -4.48
CA MET A 113 -17.41 6.57 -4.31
C MET A 113 -17.04 7.25 -2.98
N PRO A 114 -17.12 8.59 -2.87
CA PRO A 114 -16.76 9.32 -1.66
C PRO A 114 -17.56 8.87 -0.42
N GLU A 115 -18.83 8.52 -0.59
CA GLU A 115 -19.71 8.07 0.50
C GLU A 115 -19.28 6.73 1.12
N PHE A 116 -18.53 5.89 0.40
CA PHE A 116 -17.97 4.65 0.97
C PHE A 116 -16.79 4.92 1.90
N LEU A 117 -16.26 6.14 1.92
CA LEU A 117 -15.17 6.56 2.80
C LEU A 117 -15.67 7.19 4.11
N LEU A 118 -16.98 7.45 4.24
CA LEU A 118 -17.60 8.06 5.42
C LEU A 118 -17.75 7.09 6.61
N GLU A 119 -17.97 7.64 7.80
CA GLU A 119 -18.47 6.88 8.94
C GLU A 119 -19.90 6.36 8.68
N PRO A 120 -20.32 5.24 9.32
CA PRO A 120 -21.62 4.63 9.05
C PRO A 120 -22.80 5.59 9.25
N ASP A 121 -22.74 6.43 10.28
CA ASP A 121 -23.79 7.40 10.57
C ASP A 121 -23.86 8.50 9.52
N ASP A 122 -22.71 8.99 9.05
CA ASP A 122 -22.63 10.01 8.01
C ASP A 122 -23.03 9.46 6.64
N TYR A 123 -22.70 8.21 6.34
CA TYR A 123 -23.22 7.51 5.17
C TYR A 123 -24.75 7.44 5.21
N LYS A 124 -25.36 7.01 6.32
CA LYS A 124 -26.82 6.97 6.47
C LYS A 124 -27.46 8.35 6.30
N LYS A 125 -26.84 9.41 6.85
CA LYS A 125 -27.30 10.79 6.66
C LYS A 125 -27.20 11.23 5.20
N TRP A 126 -26.08 10.95 4.54
CA TRP A 126 -25.86 11.27 3.12
C TRP A 126 -26.90 10.61 2.22
N ILE A 127 -27.12 9.30 2.38
CA ILE A 127 -28.10 8.56 1.58
C ILE A 127 -29.51 9.13 1.79
N LYS A 128 -29.92 9.40 3.04
CA LYS A 128 -31.21 10.03 3.34
C LYS A 128 -31.37 11.40 2.68
N LEU A 129 -30.34 12.25 2.74
CA LEU A 129 -30.34 13.58 2.12
C LEU A 129 -30.48 13.45 0.59
N GLN A 130 -29.72 12.55 -0.03
CA GLN A 130 -29.78 12.30 -1.47
C GLN A 130 -31.16 11.77 -1.91
N THR A 131 -31.79 10.90 -1.10
CA THR A 131 -33.16 10.45 -1.36
C THR A 131 -34.16 11.60 -1.25
N ALA A 132 -34.03 12.47 -0.24
CA ALA A 132 -34.92 13.62 -0.06
C ALA A 132 -34.82 14.62 -1.23
N LEU A 133 -33.60 14.96 -1.67
CA LEU A 133 -33.37 15.86 -2.80
C LEU A 133 -33.90 15.29 -4.12
N LYS A 134 -33.83 13.97 -4.33
CA LYS A 134 -34.39 13.32 -5.52
C LYS A 134 -35.92 13.30 -5.55
N VAL A 135 -36.58 13.34 -4.40
CA VAL A 135 -38.05 13.41 -4.32
C VAL A 135 -38.56 14.80 -4.70
N ASP A 136 -37.77 15.84 -4.45
CA ASP A 136 -38.10 17.24 -4.78
C ASP A 136 -37.85 17.58 -6.27
N VAL A 137 -36.92 16.87 -6.93
CA VAL A 137 -36.54 17.08 -8.35
C VAL A 137 -37.23 16.07 -9.29
N LYS A 138 -38.48 15.69 -9.00
CA LYS A 138 -39.32 14.90 -9.93
C LYS A 138 -39.82 15.75 -11.12
N ASN A 139 -38.89 16.30 -11.91
CA ASN A 139 -39.19 16.82 -13.24
C ASN A 139 -38.03 16.83 -14.24
N VAL A 140 -36.86 16.24 -13.94
CA VAL A 140 -35.86 16.01 -15.00
C VAL A 140 -35.37 14.58 -14.93
N ASP A 141 -35.82 13.85 -15.94
CA ASP A 141 -35.57 12.45 -16.22
C ASP A 141 -34.11 12.21 -16.65
N ILE A 142 -33.67 10.95 -16.51
CA ILE A 142 -32.43 10.36 -17.07
C ILE A 142 -31.12 10.60 -16.29
N LEU A 143 -30.96 9.95 -15.13
CA LEU A 143 -29.68 9.34 -14.73
C LEU A 143 -29.92 8.09 -13.87
N SER A 144 -29.90 6.94 -14.54
CA SER A 144 -29.69 5.58 -14.04
C SER A 144 -30.44 5.13 -12.77
N ASP A 145 -31.32 4.18 -13.02
CA ASP A 145 -32.21 3.40 -12.16
C ASP A 145 -31.49 2.51 -11.12
N ASN A 146 -30.59 3.08 -10.32
CA ASN A 146 -30.13 2.46 -9.09
C ASN A 146 -30.88 3.09 -7.92
N HIS A 147 -31.97 2.45 -7.52
CA HIS A 147 -32.56 2.65 -6.19
C HIS A 147 -31.42 2.72 -5.17
N LEU A 148 -31.27 3.88 -4.53
CA LEU A 148 -30.23 4.19 -3.55
C LEU A 148 -30.57 3.40 -2.26
N PHE A 149 -30.49 2.08 -2.31
CA PHE A 149 -30.72 1.22 -1.16
C PHE A 149 -29.64 1.55 -0.13
N VAL A 150 -30.07 2.01 1.04
CA VAL A 150 -29.20 2.09 2.21
C VAL A 150 -28.65 0.68 2.43
N LEU A 151 -27.34 0.52 2.27
CA LEU A 151 -26.69 -0.75 2.56
C LEU A 151 -26.93 -1.11 4.03
N GLU A 152 -27.17 -2.39 4.29
CA GLU A 152 -27.15 -2.92 5.65
C GLU A 152 -25.77 -2.63 6.27
N ASP A 153 -25.73 -2.35 7.58
CA ASP A 153 -24.51 -1.95 8.29
C ASP A 153 -23.33 -2.91 8.07
N SER A 154 -23.60 -4.22 8.09
CA SER A 154 -22.59 -5.28 7.86
C SER A 154 -22.01 -5.24 6.43
N MET A 155 -22.86 -4.96 5.44
CA MET A 155 -22.49 -4.81 4.04
C MET A 155 -21.70 -3.53 3.82
N PHE A 156 -22.17 -2.41 4.37
CA PHE A 156 -21.49 -1.12 4.30
C PHE A 156 -20.07 -1.21 4.88
N GLU A 157 -19.90 -1.86 6.04
CA GLU A 157 -18.58 -2.05 6.64
C GLU A 157 -17.63 -2.82 5.71
N THR A 158 -18.13 -3.85 5.02
CA THR A 158 -17.34 -4.62 4.05
C THR A 158 -16.95 -3.76 2.84
N VAL A 159 -17.89 -2.99 2.30
CA VAL A 159 -17.66 -2.06 1.17
C VAL A 159 -16.67 -0.97 1.55
N SER A 160 -16.88 -0.30 2.69
CA SER A 160 -16.01 0.77 3.19
C SER A 160 -14.60 0.27 3.44
N LYS A 161 -14.46 -0.91 4.06
CA LYS A 161 -13.16 -1.55 4.30
C LYS A 161 -12.42 -1.81 2.99
N ARG A 162 -13.12 -2.33 1.98
CA ARG A 162 -12.53 -2.58 0.66
C ARG A 162 -12.15 -1.27 -0.05
N ALA A 163 -13.04 -0.28 -0.03
CA ALA A 163 -12.80 1.04 -0.60
C ALA A 163 -11.55 1.71 -0.02
N TRP A 164 -11.42 1.75 1.31
CA TRP A 164 -10.23 2.30 1.97
C TRP A 164 -8.96 1.51 1.66
N THR A 165 -9.05 0.18 1.59
CA THR A 165 -7.91 -0.66 1.21
C THR A 165 -7.44 -0.34 -0.22
N ASP A 166 -8.37 -0.22 -1.16
CA ASP A 166 -8.07 0.10 -2.55
C ASP A 166 -7.51 1.52 -2.71
N VAL A 167 -8.04 2.50 -1.96
CA VAL A 167 -7.50 3.87 -1.90
C VAL A 167 -6.04 3.85 -1.44
N LEU A 168 -5.72 3.13 -0.36
CA LEU A 168 -4.36 3.02 0.15
C LEU A 168 -3.41 2.33 -0.83
N LEU A 169 -3.87 1.26 -1.50
CA LEU A 169 -3.08 0.59 -2.54
C LEU A 169 -2.77 1.54 -3.72
N GLN A 170 -3.74 2.35 -4.13
CA GLN A 170 -3.52 3.33 -5.20
C GLN A 170 -2.59 4.46 -4.75
N ILE A 171 -2.72 4.96 -3.51
CA ILE A 171 -1.78 5.92 -2.91
C ILE A 171 -0.35 5.37 -2.96
N TYR A 172 -0.15 4.11 -2.56
CA TYR A 172 1.16 3.46 -2.66
C TYR A 172 1.66 3.42 -4.11
N LYS A 173 0.79 2.99 -5.04
CA LYS A 173 1.13 2.87 -6.46
C LYS A 173 1.52 4.21 -7.10
N VAL A 174 0.86 5.32 -6.76
CA VAL A 174 1.10 6.62 -7.41
C VAL A 174 2.14 7.49 -6.70
N PHE A 175 2.40 7.29 -5.41
CA PHE A 175 3.34 8.15 -4.65
C PHE A 175 4.58 7.44 -4.12
N VAL A 176 4.51 6.13 -3.88
CA VAL A 176 5.63 5.37 -3.29
C VAL A 176 6.40 4.65 -4.37
N LEU A 177 5.70 3.88 -5.19
CA LEU A 177 6.31 3.07 -6.24
C LEU A 177 7.13 3.91 -7.25
N PRO A 178 6.72 5.13 -7.64
CA PRO A 178 7.54 5.97 -8.53
C PRO A 178 8.87 6.44 -7.95
N ARG A 179 9.06 6.34 -6.63
CA ARG A 179 10.34 6.65 -5.98
C ARG A 179 11.40 5.59 -6.27
N VAL A 180 11.01 4.43 -6.81
CA VAL A 180 11.95 3.44 -7.34
C VAL A 180 12.55 3.99 -8.63
N SER A 181 13.61 4.77 -8.51
CA SER A 181 14.36 5.25 -9.68
C SER A 181 15.13 4.09 -10.31
N SER A 182 15.02 3.95 -11.62
CA SER A 182 16.09 3.34 -12.42
C SER A 182 17.28 4.29 -12.36
N ARG A 183 18.03 4.28 -11.26
CA ARG A 183 19.41 4.77 -11.35
C ARG A 183 20.03 3.92 -12.45
N ASN A 184 20.33 4.55 -13.57
CA ASN A 184 21.15 3.96 -14.62
C ASN A 184 22.46 3.59 -13.94
N SER A 185 22.52 2.38 -13.36
CA SER A 185 23.76 1.80 -12.90
C SER A 185 24.50 1.50 -14.18
N THR A 186 25.24 2.50 -14.66
CA THR A 186 26.32 2.39 -15.64
C THR A 186 27.44 1.57 -15.00
N ASP A 187 27.12 0.37 -14.51
CA ASP A 187 28.12 -0.62 -14.16
C ASP A 187 28.54 -1.24 -15.49
N GLN A 188 29.57 -0.64 -16.08
CA GLN A 188 30.27 -1.10 -17.28
C GLN A 188 30.70 -2.59 -17.19
N LEU A 189 30.67 -3.18 -15.99
CA LEU A 189 31.00 -4.58 -15.69
C LEU A 189 29.83 -5.58 -15.89
N SER A 190 28.60 -5.14 -16.19
CA SER A 190 27.44 -6.04 -16.32
C SER A 190 27.10 -6.50 -17.74
N LEU A 191 27.85 -6.10 -18.77
CA LEU A 191 27.49 -6.42 -20.16
C LEU A 191 27.54 -7.93 -20.47
N GLU A 192 28.51 -8.66 -19.91
CA GLU A 192 28.70 -10.09 -20.18
C GLU A 192 27.66 -10.99 -19.49
N SER A 193 27.25 -10.68 -18.26
CA SER A 193 26.20 -11.45 -17.57
C SER A 193 24.80 -11.11 -18.09
N MET A 194 24.59 -9.88 -18.57
CA MET A 194 23.31 -9.42 -19.13
C MET A 194 23.05 -9.91 -20.56
N GLN A 195 24.06 -10.40 -21.30
CA GLN A 195 23.86 -11.03 -22.61
C GLN A 195 23.15 -12.40 -22.50
N LYS A 196 23.27 -13.09 -21.37
CA LYS A 196 22.67 -14.41 -21.16
C LYS A 196 21.22 -14.37 -20.64
N MET A 197 20.72 -13.21 -20.25
CA MET A 197 19.34 -13.06 -19.78
C MET A 197 18.46 -12.41 -20.83
N PRO A 198 17.28 -12.98 -21.17
CA PRO A 198 16.29 -12.30 -21.99
C PRO A 198 15.94 -11.00 -21.28
N ARG A 199 16.13 -9.82 -21.91
CA ARG A 199 15.81 -8.56 -21.23
C ARG A 199 14.30 -8.48 -21.01
N ILE A 200 13.83 -8.19 -19.78
CA ILE A 200 12.47 -7.65 -19.62
C ILE A 200 12.48 -6.36 -20.43
N LYS A 201 11.78 -6.35 -21.56
CA LYS A 201 11.71 -5.15 -22.39
C LYS A 201 11.13 -4.03 -21.54
N SER A 202 11.93 -2.99 -21.31
CA SER A 202 11.51 -1.76 -20.63
C SER A 202 10.46 -0.98 -21.43
N GLU A 203 10.29 -1.33 -22.71
CA GLU A 203 9.29 -0.74 -23.60
C GLU A 203 7.87 -0.93 -23.05
N PRO A 204 7.03 0.12 -23.05
CA PRO A 204 5.65 0.08 -22.52
C PRO A 204 4.81 -1.09 -23.05
N LEU A 205 5.11 -1.54 -24.27
CA LEU A 205 4.31 -2.48 -25.06
C LEU A 205 4.57 -3.98 -24.78
N SER A 206 5.52 -4.35 -23.90
CA SER A 206 5.90 -5.76 -23.71
C SER A 206 5.05 -6.56 -22.71
N SER A 207 4.33 -5.90 -21.79
CA SER A 207 3.38 -6.53 -20.85
C SER A 207 2.45 -5.49 -20.19
N ASN A 208 1.14 -5.60 -20.38
CA ASN A 208 0.16 -4.69 -19.76
C ASN A 208 -0.08 -4.94 -18.26
N ILE A 209 0.61 -5.92 -17.66
CA ILE A 209 0.36 -6.36 -16.28
C ILE A 209 1.09 -5.49 -15.26
N TYR A 210 2.31 -5.04 -15.57
CA TYR A 210 3.17 -4.29 -14.64
C TYR A 210 3.50 -2.90 -15.16
N SER A 211 3.42 -1.93 -14.24
CA SER A 211 3.90 -0.57 -14.44
C SER A 211 5.42 -0.51 -14.67
N PRO A 212 5.96 0.58 -15.26
CA PRO A 212 7.41 0.74 -15.47
C PRO A 212 8.23 0.57 -14.18
N HIS A 213 7.70 1.01 -13.05
CA HIS A 213 8.36 0.92 -11.75
C HIS A 213 8.39 -0.52 -11.21
N GLU A 214 7.29 -1.28 -11.32
CA GLU A 214 7.28 -2.71 -11.00
C GLU A 214 8.26 -3.49 -11.87
N ARG A 215 8.32 -3.18 -13.16
CA ARG A 215 9.30 -3.80 -14.07
C ARG A 215 10.74 -3.48 -13.67
N THR A 216 11.00 -2.26 -13.20
CA THR A 216 12.32 -1.87 -12.66
C THR A 216 12.70 -2.75 -11.47
N ILE A 217 11.76 -3.04 -10.56
CA ILE A 217 11.99 -3.96 -9.43
C ILE A 217 12.25 -5.39 -9.94
N LEU A 218 11.46 -5.89 -10.91
CA LEU A 218 11.68 -7.23 -11.48
C LEU A 218 13.06 -7.34 -12.14
N THR A 219 13.49 -6.33 -12.90
CA THR A 219 14.83 -6.29 -13.50
C THR A 219 15.91 -6.29 -12.42
N TRP A 220 15.72 -5.51 -11.36
CA TRP A 220 16.63 -5.46 -10.21
C TRP A 220 16.75 -6.83 -9.52
N LEU A 221 15.63 -7.51 -9.26
CA LEU A 221 15.61 -8.86 -8.69
C LEU A 221 16.36 -9.87 -9.57
N ASN A 222 16.12 -9.87 -10.88
CA ASN A 222 16.82 -10.76 -11.82
C ASN A 222 18.34 -10.51 -11.81
N LYS A 223 18.75 -9.24 -11.88
CA LYS A 223 20.17 -8.85 -11.86
C LYS A 223 20.86 -9.36 -10.59
N HIS A 224 20.26 -9.12 -9.43
CA HIS A 224 20.85 -9.51 -8.16
C HIS A 224 20.84 -11.03 -7.96
N TYR A 225 19.78 -11.74 -8.33
CA TYR A 225 19.73 -13.18 -8.20
C TYR A 225 20.81 -13.86 -9.05
N GLU A 226 20.90 -13.53 -10.35
CA GLU A 226 21.89 -14.17 -11.23
C GLU A 226 23.33 -13.85 -10.82
N LYS A 227 23.59 -12.58 -10.45
CA LYS A 227 24.93 -12.15 -10.02
C LYS A 227 25.39 -12.88 -8.75
N ASN A 228 24.49 -13.11 -7.79
CA ASN A 228 24.87 -13.56 -6.46
C ASN A 228 24.69 -15.06 -6.22
N ARG A 229 23.83 -15.78 -6.97
CA ARG A 229 23.50 -17.19 -6.67
C ARG A 229 24.72 -18.12 -6.58
N LYS A 230 25.76 -17.89 -7.38
CA LYS A 230 26.98 -18.70 -7.38
C LYS A 230 27.86 -18.44 -6.15
N THR A 231 27.83 -17.22 -5.64
CA THR A 231 28.63 -16.80 -4.48
C THR A 231 27.93 -17.16 -3.17
N VAL A 232 26.62 -16.90 -3.08
CA VAL A 232 25.82 -17.12 -1.86
C VAL A 232 25.75 -18.60 -1.49
N TRP A 233 25.62 -19.48 -2.48
CA TRP A 233 25.50 -20.92 -2.26
C TRP A 233 26.70 -21.72 -2.78
N LYS A 234 27.89 -21.11 -2.79
CA LYS A 234 29.14 -21.82 -3.11
C LYS A 234 29.38 -22.99 -2.15
N ASP A 235 29.21 -22.73 -0.85
CA ASP A 235 29.48 -23.68 0.24
C ASP A 235 28.19 -24.19 0.90
N CYS A 236 27.11 -24.31 0.13
CA CYS A 236 25.78 -24.61 0.69
C CYS A 236 25.69 -26.00 1.33
N GLN A 237 24.92 -26.09 2.42
CA GLN A 237 24.75 -27.35 3.18
C GLN A 237 23.62 -28.23 2.63
N LYS A 238 22.65 -27.64 1.90
CA LYS A 238 21.40 -28.31 1.51
C LYS A 238 21.12 -28.18 0.00
N GLY A 239 22.02 -28.75 -0.79
CA GLY A 239 21.91 -28.81 -2.26
C GLY A 239 23.19 -28.36 -2.95
N GLY A 240 23.05 -27.69 -4.09
CA GLY A 240 24.15 -27.04 -4.81
C GLY A 240 23.81 -25.60 -5.16
N VAL A 241 24.57 -24.99 -6.06
CA VAL A 241 24.23 -23.66 -6.60
C VAL A 241 22.82 -23.71 -7.23
N PRO A 242 21.87 -22.85 -6.81
CA PRO A 242 20.54 -22.80 -7.41
C PRO A 242 20.58 -22.60 -8.92
N PRO A 243 19.63 -23.17 -9.68
CA PRO A 243 19.58 -22.98 -11.12
C PRO A 243 19.34 -21.51 -11.48
N MET A 244 19.80 -21.15 -12.67
CA MET A 244 19.39 -19.90 -13.31
C MET A 244 17.87 -19.94 -13.51
N ARG A 245 17.20 -18.83 -13.22
CA ARG A 245 15.75 -18.69 -13.45
C ARG A 245 15.40 -17.26 -13.79
N TRP A 246 14.24 -17.12 -14.41
CA TRP A 246 13.69 -15.85 -14.82
C TRP A 246 12.56 -15.43 -13.88
N ILE A 247 12.70 -14.26 -13.27
CA ILE A 247 11.76 -13.74 -12.28
C ILE A 247 10.82 -12.76 -13.00
N VAL A 248 9.57 -13.17 -13.18
CA VAL A 248 8.54 -12.42 -13.92
C VAL A 248 7.36 -12.00 -13.05
N ASN A 249 7.32 -12.44 -11.80
CA ASN A 249 6.25 -12.12 -10.86
C ASN A 249 6.77 -12.00 -9.43
N PHE A 250 5.94 -11.41 -8.56
CA PHE A 250 6.23 -11.20 -7.14
C PHE A 250 5.61 -12.28 -6.23
N ASP A 251 5.00 -13.32 -6.80
CA ASP A 251 4.34 -14.40 -6.08
C ASP A 251 5.15 -15.71 -6.19
N GLN A 252 4.93 -16.50 -7.23
CA GLN A 252 5.48 -17.85 -7.35
C GLN A 252 7.01 -17.84 -7.46
N ASN A 253 7.59 -16.83 -8.11
CA ASN A 253 9.04 -16.73 -8.28
C ASN A 253 9.78 -16.29 -7.02
N LEU A 254 9.08 -15.73 -6.03
CA LEU A 254 9.65 -15.34 -4.73
C LEU A 254 9.34 -16.34 -3.61
N LEU A 255 8.48 -17.32 -3.88
CA LEU A 255 7.92 -18.26 -2.89
C LEU A 255 8.97 -19.03 -2.09
N ASP A 256 10.09 -19.38 -2.70
CA ASP A 256 11.14 -20.18 -2.05
C ASP A 256 12.18 -19.37 -1.27
N GLY A 257 12.03 -18.05 -1.24
CA GLY A 257 12.91 -17.12 -0.53
C GLY A 257 14.30 -16.93 -1.14
N LEU A 258 14.73 -17.73 -2.12
CA LEU A 258 16.11 -17.68 -2.63
C LEU A 258 16.38 -16.39 -3.42
N VAL A 259 15.40 -15.83 -4.13
CA VAL A 259 15.59 -14.53 -4.81
C VAL A 259 15.87 -13.42 -3.81
N LEU A 260 15.07 -13.36 -2.74
CA LEU A 260 15.19 -12.36 -1.70
C LEU A 260 16.47 -12.55 -0.86
N ALA A 261 16.86 -13.80 -0.60
CA ALA A 261 18.13 -14.11 0.07
C ALA A 261 19.35 -13.70 -0.77
N ALA A 262 19.34 -13.99 -2.08
CA ALA A 262 20.41 -13.57 -2.99
C ALA A 262 20.52 -12.04 -3.06
N LEU A 263 19.38 -11.36 -3.03
CA LEU A 263 19.32 -9.91 -2.99
C LEU A 263 19.89 -9.37 -1.68
N LEU A 264 19.43 -9.88 -0.53
CA LEU A 264 19.88 -9.42 0.77
C LEU A 264 21.38 -9.68 0.97
N ALA A 265 21.88 -10.82 0.50
CA ALA A 265 23.31 -11.15 0.51
C ALA A 265 24.15 -10.21 -0.36
N ALA A 266 23.59 -9.62 -1.42
CA ALA A 266 24.30 -8.65 -2.25
C ALA A 266 24.66 -7.37 -1.49
N TYR A 267 23.83 -6.99 -0.51
CA TYR A 267 24.03 -5.81 0.33
C TYR A 267 24.65 -6.17 1.70
N CYS A 268 24.39 -7.37 2.21
CA CYS A 268 24.87 -7.86 3.50
C CYS A 268 25.56 -9.23 3.34
N PRO A 269 26.77 -9.29 2.74
CA PRO A 269 27.45 -10.56 2.46
C PRO A 269 27.78 -11.40 3.71
N TYR A 270 27.92 -10.75 4.87
CA TYR A 270 28.17 -11.43 6.15
C TYR A 270 27.02 -12.36 6.60
N LEU A 271 25.82 -12.20 6.03
CA LEU A 271 24.69 -13.09 6.29
C LEU A 271 24.81 -14.45 5.57
N ILE A 272 25.71 -14.57 4.59
CA ILE A 272 25.85 -15.78 3.77
C ILE A 272 26.25 -16.97 4.66
N ALA A 273 27.36 -16.83 5.38
CA ALA A 273 27.93 -17.91 6.20
C ALA A 273 27.06 -18.23 7.43
N THR A 274 26.29 -17.26 7.93
CA THR A 274 25.50 -17.39 9.16
C THR A 274 24.07 -17.87 8.90
N HIS A 275 23.45 -17.45 7.80
CA HIS A 275 22.04 -17.70 7.50
C HIS A 275 21.86 -18.49 6.20
N PHE A 276 22.28 -17.91 5.06
CA PHE A 276 21.83 -18.39 3.74
C PHE A 276 22.45 -19.71 3.30
N VAL A 277 23.61 -20.07 3.85
CA VAL A 277 24.28 -21.36 3.59
C VAL A 277 23.39 -22.58 3.96
N ARG A 278 22.44 -22.39 4.88
CA ARG A 278 21.54 -23.43 5.41
C ARG A 278 20.22 -23.56 4.64
N MET A 279 19.99 -22.73 3.62
CA MET A 279 18.77 -22.74 2.82
C MET A 279 18.77 -23.92 1.84
N TYR A 280 17.60 -24.48 1.57
CA TYR A 280 17.38 -25.43 0.50
C TYR A 280 17.46 -24.72 -0.84
N THR A 281 18.40 -25.12 -1.71
CA THR A 281 18.62 -24.48 -3.01
C THR A 281 17.78 -25.07 -4.15
N ASN A 282 17.16 -26.22 -3.91
CA ASN A 282 16.15 -26.82 -4.79
C ASN A 282 14.93 -27.29 -3.98
N PRO A 283 14.18 -26.37 -3.36
CA PRO A 283 13.07 -26.74 -2.49
C PRO A 283 11.89 -27.28 -3.29
N ARG A 284 11.30 -28.40 -2.84
CA ARG A 284 10.19 -29.11 -3.51
C ARG A 284 8.94 -29.24 -2.65
N THR A 285 9.06 -29.03 -1.35
CA THR A 285 7.97 -29.20 -0.39
C THR A 285 7.66 -27.87 0.31
N HIS A 286 6.45 -27.76 0.85
CA HIS A 286 6.03 -26.55 1.55
C HIS A 286 6.88 -26.28 2.80
N GLU A 287 7.31 -27.33 3.49
CA GLU A 287 8.18 -27.26 4.66
C GLU A 287 9.56 -26.70 4.30
N GLN A 288 10.08 -27.03 3.12
CA GLN A 288 11.34 -26.48 2.63
C GLN A 288 11.21 -25.00 2.25
N PHE A 289 10.09 -24.60 1.63
CA PHE A 289 9.80 -23.18 1.39
C PHE A 289 9.68 -22.42 2.70
N LEU A 290 8.95 -22.96 3.68
CA LEU A 290 8.79 -22.35 5.00
C LEU A 290 10.14 -22.22 5.73
N HIS A 291 10.95 -23.28 5.75
CA HIS A 291 12.31 -23.25 6.32
C HIS A 291 13.16 -22.13 5.72
N ASN A 292 13.13 -21.98 4.40
CA ASN A 292 13.85 -20.91 3.72
C ASN A 292 13.32 -19.52 4.10
N CYS A 293 12.00 -19.35 4.13
CA CYS A 293 11.37 -18.10 4.53
C CYS A 293 11.70 -17.72 5.97
N LEU A 294 11.75 -18.67 6.91
CA LEU A 294 12.16 -18.42 8.29
C LEU A 294 13.61 -17.93 8.36
N ILE A 295 14.53 -18.57 7.63
CA ILE A 295 15.92 -18.10 7.55
C ILE A 295 15.99 -16.67 6.99
N LEU A 296 15.21 -16.37 5.95
CA LEU A 296 15.17 -15.04 5.35
C LEU A 296 14.66 -14.00 6.36
N VAL A 297 13.59 -14.32 7.11
CA VAL A 297 13.04 -13.43 8.14
C VAL A 297 14.05 -13.21 9.27
N ASP A 298 14.71 -14.26 9.75
CA ASP A 298 15.79 -14.15 10.74
C ASP A 298 16.93 -13.26 10.23
N ALA A 299 17.32 -13.43 8.97
CA ALA A 299 18.35 -12.60 8.33
C ALA A 299 17.91 -11.13 8.20
N MET A 300 16.63 -10.87 7.91
CA MET A 300 16.07 -9.51 7.87
C MET A 300 16.01 -8.88 9.27
N HIS A 301 15.71 -9.65 10.31
CA HIS A 301 15.79 -9.20 11.70
C HIS A 301 17.22 -8.80 12.08
N ALA A 302 18.21 -9.62 11.71
CA ALA A 302 19.62 -9.36 12.00
C ALA A 302 20.13 -8.02 11.44
N VAL A 303 19.51 -7.51 10.37
CA VAL A 303 19.86 -6.22 9.74
C VAL A 303 18.84 -5.11 9.99
N SER A 304 17.91 -5.30 10.94
CA SER A 304 16.86 -4.33 11.28
C SER A 304 15.97 -3.93 10.10
N LEU A 305 15.73 -4.85 9.15
CA LEU A 305 14.81 -4.66 8.00
C LEU A 305 13.46 -5.36 8.19
N ALA A 306 13.17 -5.91 9.36
CA ALA A 306 11.90 -6.56 9.62
C ALA A 306 10.75 -5.56 9.71
N ILE A 307 10.07 -5.35 8.58
CA ILE A 307 8.87 -4.51 8.45
C ILE A 307 7.67 -5.26 9.06
N ASP A 308 7.63 -5.38 10.39
CA ASP A 308 6.56 -6.04 11.17
C ASP A 308 6.18 -7.44 10.64
N ILE A 309 7.17 -8.19 10.14
CA ILE A 309 6.99 -9.59 9.74
C ILE A 309 7.07 -10.43 11.02
N LYS A 310 5.90 -10.80 11.55
CA LYS A 310 5.81 -11.71 12.70
C LYS A 310 5.97 -13.15 12.21
N VAL A 311 6.89 -13.88 12.83
CA VAL A 311 7.04 -15.34 12.68
C VAL A 311 5.91 -16.05 13.42
#